data_AF-A0A350CDF9-F1
#
_entry.id   AF-A0A350CDF9-F1
#
_cell.length_a   1.000
_cell.length_b   1.000
_cell.length_c   1.000
_cell.angle_alpha   90.00
_cell.angle_beta   90.00
_cell.angle_gamma   90.00
#
_symmetry.space_group_name_H-M   'P 1'
#
loop_
_entity.id
_entity.type
_entity.pdbx_description
1 polymer ?
#
loop_
_entity_poly.entity_id
_entity_poly.type
_entity_poly.pdbx_seq_one_letter_code
_entity_poly.pdbx_strand_id
1 'polypeptide(L)' 'IVDQSLSPEEQAMMNKLVTDLNLSVRSRKCMSRLNIQTVGQLCQRTPDELLASRNFGVTSLNEIREKLKEVGMRLRND' A
#
# COMPACT_ATOMS: atom_id res chain seq x y z
N ILE A 1 13.12 19.11 -2.88
CA ILE A 1 13.59 18.33 -4.04
C ILE A 1 13.38 16.87 -3.65
N VAL A 2 12.21 16.31 -3.96
CA VAL A 2 12.04 14.86 -3.89
C VAL A 2 12.58 14.33 -5.20
N ASP A 3 13.88 14.03 -5.16
CA ASP A 3 14.53 13.22 -6.17
C ASP A 3 13.85 11.84 -6.16
N GLN A 4 13.35 11.42 -7.32
CA GLN A 4 13.08 10.03 -7.65
C GLN A 4 12.65 9.96 -9.10
N SER A 5 13.65 9.81 -9.97
CA SER A 5 13.49 9.05 -11.20
C SER A 5 12.94 7.67 -10.82
N LEU A 6 11.61 7.55 -10.71
CA LEU A 6 10.95 6.27 -10.46
C LEU A 6 11.44 5.33 -11.57
N SER A 7 12.12 4.27 -11.18
CA SER A 7 12.60 3.28 -12.13
C SER A 7 11.41 2.71 -12.91
N PRO A 8 11.60 2.29 -14.16
CA PRO A 8 10.53 1.66 -14.95
C PRO A 8 9.87 0.48 -14.21
N GLU A 9 10.66 -0.21 -13.37
CA GLU A 9 10.21 -1.33 -12.55
C GLU A 9 9.26 -0.89 -11.43
N GLU A 10 9.55 0.22 -10.74
CA GLU A 10 8.65 0.80 -9.73
C GLU A 10 7.34 1.28 -10.37
N GLN A 11 7.41 1.88 -11.56
CA GLN A 11 6.20 2.29 -12.31
C GLN A 11 5.35 1.07 -12.70
N ALA A 12 5.96 0.00 -13.17
CA ALA A 12 5.25 -1.23 -13.48
C ALA A 12 4.56 -1.81 -12.23
N MET A 13 5.24 -1.75 -11.09
CA MET A 13 4.68 -2.24 -9.83
C MET A 13 3.55 -1.35 -9.28
N MET A 14 3.58 -0.04 -9.52
CA MET A 14 2.47 0.86 -9.13
C MET A 14 1.16 0.50 -9.84
N ASN A 15 1.25 -0.06 -11.05
CA ASN A 15 0.10 -0.55 -11.81
C ASN A 15 -0.38 -1.94 -11.38
N LYS A 16 0.40 -2.64 -10.54
CA LYS A 16 0.04 -3.96 -10.02
C LYS A 16 -1.14 -3.84 -9.05
N LEU A 17 -1.96 -4.88 -8.97
CA LEU A 17 -3.11 -4.91 -8.08
C LEU A 17 -2.69 -5.24 -6.64
N VAL A 18 -3.35 -4.65 -5.65
CA VAL A 18 -3.08 -4.99 -4.24
C VAL A 18 -3.42 -6.44 -3.90
N THR A 19 -4.30 -7.07 -4.68
CA THR A 19 -4.63 -8.49 -4.57
C THR A 19 -3.42 -9.39 -4.84
N ASP A 20 -2.48 -8.95 -5.67
CA ASP A 20 -1.28 -9.73 -6.02
C ASP A 20 -0.21 -9.69 -4.91
N LEU A 21 -0.30 -8.76 -3.96
CA LEU A 21 0.58 -8.72 -2.78
C LEU A 21 0.23 -9.78 -1.75
N ASN A 22 -0.80 -10.59 -2.02
CA ASN A 22 -1.21 -11.71 -1.17
C ASN A 22 -1.53 -11.28 0.28
N LEU A 23 -2.05 -10.06 0.43
CA LEU A 23 -2.48 -9.47 1.71
C LEU A 23 -3.60 -10.29 2.36
N SER A 24 -3.74 -10.26 3.67
CA SER A 24 -4.85 -10.90 4.37
C SER A 24 -6.22 -10.41 3.91
N VAL A 25 -7.25 -11.25 4.12
CA VAL A 25 -8.66 -10.91 3.83
C VAL A 25 -9.08 -9.59 4.49
N ARG A 26 -8.58 -9.29 5.70
CA ARG A 26 -8.87 -8.02 6.39
C ARG A 26 -8.28 -6.83 5.67
N SER A 27 -6.99 -6.90 5.35
CA SER A 27 -6.27 -5.83 4.65
C SER A 27 -6.90 -5.58 3.29
N ARG A 28 -7.22 -6.63 2.51
CA ARG A 28 -7.95 -6.51 1.23
C ARG A 28 -9.33 -5.86 1.36
N LYS A 29 -10.12 -6.25 2.37
CA LYS A 29 -11.43 -5.62 2.63
C LYS A 29 -11.29 -4.13 2.94
N CYS A 30 -10.24 -3.73 3.65
CA CYS A 30 -9.98 -2.32 3.95
C CYS A 30 -9.53 -1.55 2.70
N MET A 31 -8.64 -2.12 1.90
CA MET A 31 -8.23 -1.52 0.62
C MET A 31 -9.44 -1.26 -0.28
N SER A 32 -10.32 -2.25 -0.43
CA SER A 32 -11.55 -2.11 -1.21
C SER A 32 -12.50 -1.03 -0.66
N ARG A 33 -12.61 -0.88 0.67
CA ARG A 33 -13.39 0.19 1.30
C ARG A 33 -12.80 1.59 1.11
N LEU A 34 -11.48 1.68 1.01
CA LEU A 34 -10.75 2.92 0.74
C LEU A 34 -10.62 3.21 -0.76
N ASN A 35 -11.27 2.41 -1.61
CA ASN A 35 -11.16 2.46 -3.06
C ASN A 35 -9.72 2.32 -3.59
N ILE A 36 -8.87 1.58 -2.86
CA ILE A 36 -7.50 1.27 -3.23
C ILE A 36 -7.49 -0.08 -3.96
N GLN A 37 -7.16 -0.05 -5.26
CA GLN A 37 -7.08 -1.26 -6.09
C GLN A 37 -5.67 -1.59 -6.56
N THR A 38 -4.81 -0.58 -6.67
CA THR A 38 -3.43 -0.73 -7.13
C THR A 38 -2.42 -0.38 -6.05
N VAL A 39 -1.19 -0.88 -6.21
CA VAL A 39 -0.09 -0.53 -5.30
C VAL A 39 0.23 0.96 -5.36
N GLY A 40 0.15 1.58 -6.55
CA GLY A 40 0.35 3.01 -6.70
C GLY A 40 -0.65 3.83 -5.86
N GLN A 41 -1.92 3.41 -5.83
CA GLN A 41 -2.91 4.05 -4.96
C GLN A 41 -2.61 3.83 -3.47
N LEU A 42 -2.11 2.65 -3.11
CA LEU A 42 -1.71 2.35 -1.73
C LEU A 42 -0.52 3.21 -1.29
N CYS A 43 0.53 3.31 -2.11
CA CYS A 43 1.71 4.12 -1.84
C CYS A 43 1.40 5.62 -1.74
N GLN A 44 0.33 6.10 -2.38
CA GLN A 44 -0.12 7.49 -2.25
C GLN A 44 -0.85 7.79 -0.93
N ARG A 45 -1.26 6.75 -0.18
CA ARG A 45 -1.94 6.89 1.11
C ARG A 45 -0.96 6.93 2.25
N THR A 46 -1.36 7.60 3.33
CA THR A 46 -0.58 7.68 4.56
C THR A 46 -1.00 6.59 5.55
N PRO A 47 -0.08 6.11 6.41
CA PRO A 47 -0.42 5.15 7.46
C PRO A 47 -1.53 5.67 8.38
N ASP A 48 -1.58 6.98 8.64
CA ASP A 48 -2.62 7.63 9.44
C ASP A 48 -4.01 7.56 8.78
N GLU A 49 -4.11 7.79 7.47
CA GLU A 49 -5.37 7.64 6.72
C GLU A 49 -5.86 6.19 6.78
N LEU A 50 -4.94 5.22 6.67
CA LEU A 50 -5.27 3.81 6.78
C LEU A 50 -5.76 3.48 8.20
N LEU A 51 -5.05 3.92 9.25
CA LEU A 51 -5.43 3.71 10.65
C LEU A 51 -6.74 4.40 11.05
N ALA A 52 -7.10 5.51 10.40
CA ALA A 52 -8.39 6.18 10.60
C ALA A 52 -9.58 5.35 10.08
N SER A 53 -9.35 4.35 9.23
CA SER A 53 -10.41 3.51 8.67
C SER A 53 -10.99 2.55 9.72
N ARG A 54 -12.34 2.50 9.82
CA ARG A 54 -13.04 1.50 10.64
C ARG A 54 -12.63 0.08 10.22
N ASN A 55 -12.13 -0.70 11.16
CA ASN A 55 -11.61 -2.08 11.01
C ASN A 55 -10.20 -2.20 10.42
N PHE A 56 -9.48 -1.10 10.29
CA PHE A 56 -8.04 -1.11 10.04
C PHE A 56 -7.31 -0.89 11.36
N GLY A 57 -6.19 -1.59 11.56
CA GLY A 57 -5.44 -1.52 12.80
C GLY A 57 -3.96 -1.79 12.58
N VAL A 58 -3.17 -1.68 13.65
CA VAL A 58 -1.70 -1.76 13.62
C VAL A 58 -1.21 -3.06 12.97
N THR A 59 -1.88 -4.19 13.20
CA THR A 59 -1.53 -5.47 12.57
C THR A 59 -1.68 -5.43 11.05
N SER A 60 -2.79 -4.89 10.53
CA SER A 60 -3.00 -4.75 9.09
C SER A 60 -2.05 -3.72 8.48
N LEU A 61 -1.71 -2.66 9.22
CA LEU A 61 -0.71 -1.69 8.79
C LEU A 61 0.68 -2.31 8.63
N ASN A 62 1.12 -3.06 9.65
CA ASN A 62 2.42 -3.74 9.61
C ASN A 62 2.49 -4.77 8.49
N GLU A 63 1.43 -5.54 8.27
CA GLU A 63 1.34 -6.47 7.15
C GLU A 63 1.53 -5.75 5.80
N ILE A 64 0.87 -4.61 5.60
CA ILE A 64 1.03 -3.81 4.40
C ILE A 64 2.45 -3.25 4.27
N ARG A 65 3.04 -2.74 5.35
CA ARG A 65 4.43 -2.24 5.34
C ARG A 65 5.41 -3.33 4.96
N GLU A 66 5.27 -4.53 5.51
CA GLU A 66 6.12 -5.67 5.15
C GLU A 66 5.96 -6.06 3.68
N LYS A 67 4.71 -6.16 3.19
CA LYS A 67 4.45 -6.49 1.78
C LYS A 67 4.95 -5.43 0.81
N LEU A 68 4.79 -4.16 1.14
CA LEU A 68 5.36 -3.07 0.36
C LEU A 68 6.89 -3.14 0.37
N LYS A 69 7.50 -3.41 1.52
CA LYS A 69 8.97 -3.54 1.64
C LYS A 69 9.51 -4.74 0.87
N GLU A 70 8.81 -5.88 0.83
CA GLU A 70 9.16 -7.05 0.01
C GLU A 70 9.24 -6.70 -1.48
N VAL A 71 8.39 -5.78 -1.93
CA VAL A 71 8.36 -5.32 -3.31
C VAL A 71 9.19 -4.05 -3.53
N GLY A 72 9.93 -3.59 -2.52
CA GLY A 72 10.77 -2.38 -2.62
C GLY A 72 9.99 -1.06 -2.61
N MET A 73 8.71 -1.09 -2.27
CA MET A 73 7.86 0.09 -2.11
C MET A 73 7.65 0.49 -0.66
N ARG A 74 7.12 1.69 -0.46
CA ARG A 74 6.78 2.25 0.86
C ARG A 74 5.49 3.05 0.81
N LEU A 75 4.80 3.13 1.95
CA LEU A 75 3.69 4.06 2.12
C LEU A 75 4.22 5.49 2.11
N ARG A 76 3.33 6.44 1.80
CA ARG A 76 3.67 7.86 1.91
C ARG A 76 3.79 8.21 3.39
N ASN A 77 4.89 8.89 3.75
CA ASN A 77 5.16 9.35 5.12
C ASN A 77 5.55 8.21 6.11
N ASP A 78 6.21 7.16 5.60
CA ASP A 78 6.60 5.93 6.33
C ASP A 78 8.11 5.72 6.47
#